data_AF-A0A2M8LBI4-F1
#
_entry.id   AF-A0A2M8LBI4-F1
#
_cell.length_a   1.000
_cell.length_b   1.000
_cell.length_c   1.000
_cell.angle_alpha   90.00
_cell.angle_beta   90.00
_cell.angle_gamma   90.00
#
_symmetry.space_group_name_H-M   'P 1'
#
loop_
_entity.id
_entity.type
_entity.pdbx_description
1 polymer ?
#
loop_
_entity_poly.entity_id
_entity_poly.type
_entity_poly.pdbx_seq_one_letter_code
_entity_poly.pdbx_strand_id
1 'polypeptide(L)'
;MTKKPVIYTKPALIAKLKEISEMGFIPNARKGNAGGIGNTLEESGYRTLSGLATLIPVFTLVAYFFIGQTQGSMAVSQHAKWVLVGTLVSWVPYMLVVAYLSPKIGSHNAILLGLAVFLVLALIYIAIIKTI
;
A
#
# COMPACT_ATOMS: atom_id res chain seq x y z
N MET A 1 -21.63 -0.26 28.06
CA MET A 1 -22.58 -1.39 27.98
C MET A 1 -22.30 -2.16 26.70
N THR A 2 -21.91 -3.43 26.77
CA THR A 2 -21.70 -4.27 25.58
C THR A 2 -23.06 -4.70 25.01
N LYS A 3 -23.43 -4.14 23.86
CA LYS A 3 -24.68 -4.48 23.17
C LYS A 3 -24.62 -5.96 22.75
N LYS A 4 -25.61 -6.76 23.15
CA LYS A 4 -25.69 -8.18 22.78
C LYS A 4 -25.93 -8.33 21.26
N PRO A 5 -25.44 -9.40 20.62
CA PRO A 5 -25.73 -9.68 19.21
C PRO A 5 -27.24 -9.82 18.97
N VAL A 6 -27.74 -9.24 17.88
CA VAL A 6 -29.13 -9.43 17.45
C VAL A 6 -29.19 -10.68 16.58
N ILE A 7 -30.01 -11.67 16.98
CA ILE A 7 -30.24 -12.89 16.20
C ILE A 7 -31.52 -12.69 15.37
N TYR A 8 -31.41 -12.89 14.06
CA TYR A 8 -32.53 -12.76 13.13
C TYR A 8 -33.03 -14.13 12.69
N THR A 9 -34.35 -14.25 12.52
CA THR A 9 -34.93 -15.32 11.70
C THR A 9 -34.70 -15.01 10.22
N LYS A 10 -34.71 -16.04 9.36
CA LYS A 10 -34.51 -15.88 7.91
C LYS A 10 -35.39 -14.77 7.28
N PRO A 11 -36.72 -14.70 7.50
CA PRO A 11 -37.54 -13.63 6.93
C PRO A 11 -37.19 -12.25 7.50
N ALA A 12 -36.89 -12.16 8.80
CA ALA A 12 -36.50 -10.89 9.44
C ALA A 12 -35.16 -10.38 8.91
N LEU A 13 -34.21 -11.28 8.64
CA LEU A 13 -32.93 -10.94 8.04
C LEU A 13 -33.12 -10.39 6.62
N ILE A 14 -33.95 -11.05 5.79
CA ILE A 14 -34.22 -10.60 4.42
C ILE A 14 -34.86 -9.20 4.42
N ALA A 15 -35.83 -8.95 5.29
CA ALA A 15 -36.46 -7.64 5.42
C ALA A 15 -35.44 -6.56 5.82
N LYS A 16 -34.56 -6.85 6.80
CA LYS A 16 -33.56 -5.90 7.27
C LYS A 16 -32.50 -5.58 6.22
N LEU A 17 -32.10 -6.57 5.42
CA LEU A 17 -31.15 -6.37 4.33
C LEU A 17 -31.73 -5.51 3.21
N LYS A 18 -33.03 -5.65 2.89
CA LYS A 18 -33.71 -4.77 1.93
C LYS A 18 -33.73 -3.33 2.42
N GLU A 19 -34.09 -3.10 3.68
CA GLU A 19 -34.05 -1.76 4.30
C GLU A 19 -32.65 -1.15 4.20
N ILE A 20 -31.59 -1.89 4.55
CA ILE A 20 -30.19 -1.42 4.45
C ILE A 20 -29.82 -1.10 3.00
N SER A 21 -30.28 -1.90 2.04
CA SER A 21 -30.03 -1.65 0.62
C SER A 21 -30.66 -0.35 0.12
N GLU A 22 -31.80 0.05 0.68
CA GLU A 22 -32.51 1.29 0.33
C GLU A 22 -31.85 2.55 0.93
N MET A 23 -31.00 2.40 1.96
CA MET A 23 -30.31 3.51 2.62
C MET A 23 -29.16 4.12 1.80
N GLY A 24 -28.75 3.50 0.69
CA GLY A 24 -27.65 4.00 -0.14
C GLY A 24 -26.29 3.95 0.58
N PHE A 25 -25.55 5.05 0.57
CA PHE A 25 -24.21 5.10 1.18
C PHE A 25 -24.30 5.13 2.72
N ILE A 26 -23.65 4.14 3.37
CA ILE A 26 -23.58 4.04 4.83
C ILE A 26 -22.13 4.32 5.27
N PRO A 27 -21.87 5.43 5.99
CA PRO A 27 -20.55 5.72 6.54
C PRO A 27 -20.05 4.59 7.45
N ASN A 28 -18.77 4.24 7.33
CA ASN A 28 -18.15 3.23 8.17
C ASN A 28 -18.19 3.67 9.65
N ALA A 29 -18.97 2.95 10.48
CA ALA A 29 -19.05 3.20 11.92
C ALA A 29 -17.93 2.52 12.71
N ARG A 30 -17.06 1.74 12.04
CA ARG A 30 -15.97 1.01 12.69
C ARG A 30 -14.81 1.94 12.99
N LYS A 31 -14.82 2.52 14.19
CA LYS A 31 -13.65 3.20 14.75
C LYS A 31 -12.48 2.21 14.83
N GLY A 32 -11.37 2.50 14.14
CA GLY A 32 -10.12 1.75 14.30
C GLY A 32 -9.77 0.74 13.21
N ASN A 33 -10.34 0.80 12.01
CA ASN A 33 -9.72 0.15 10.84
C ASN A 33 -8.57 1.01 10.29
N ALA A 34 -7.59 1.30 11.16
CA ALA A 34 -6.46 2.16 10.85
C ALA A 34 -5.39 1.37 10.08
N GLY A 35 -5.48 1.36 8.75
CA GLY A 35 -4.42 0.80 7.90
C GLY A 35 -3.40 1.84 7.41
N GLY A 36 -3.73 3.14 7.43
CA GLY A 36 -2.86 4.23 7.00
C GLY A 36 -3.63 5.47 6.50
N ILE A 37 -2.93 6.58 6.26
CA ILE A 37 -3.51 7.84 5.75
C ILE A 37 -4.32 7.61 4.47
N GLY A 38 -3.87 6.74 3.56
CA GLY A 38 -4.60 6.39 2.34
C GLY A 38 -5.97 5.77 2.62
N ASN A 39 -6.03 4.78 3.53
CA ASN A 39 -7.31 4.13 3.88
C ASN A 39 -8.28 5.12 4.52
N THR A 40 -7.79 6.02 5.39
CA THR A 40 -8.62 7.08 5.98
C THR A 40 -9.15 8.05 4.93
N LEU A 41 -8.34 8.43 3.95
CA LEU A 41 -8.74 9.31 2.86
C LEU A 41 -9.78 8.64 1.95
N GLU A 42 -9.61 7.35 1.67
CA GLU A 42 -10.55 6.56 0.87
C GLU A 42 -11.89 6.36 1.59
N GLU A 43 -11.86 6.03 2.88
CA GLU A 43 -13.06 5.96 3.74
C GLU A 43 -13.79 7.31 3.83
N SER A 44 -13.07 8.43 3.70
CA SER A 44 -13.62 9.79 3.73
C SER A 44 -14.07 10.31 2.36
N GLY A 45 -14.07 9.48 1.32
CA GLY A 45 -14.50 9.85 -0.05
C GLY A 45 -13.43 10.51 -0.92
N TYR A 46 -12.20 10.68 -0.41
CA TYR A 46 -11.08 11.31 -1.13
C TYR A 46 -10.19 10.26 -1.82
N ARG A 47 -10.79 9.48 -2.73
CA ARG A 47 -10.10 8.40 -3.45
C ARG A 47 -8.84 8.86 -4.20
N THR A 48 -8.90 10.02 -4.86
CA THR A 48 -7.74 10.58 -5.59
C THR A 48 -6.60 10.93 -4.64
N LEU A 49 -6.89 11.50 -3.46
CA LEU A 49 -5.88 11.83 -2.46
C LEU A 49 -5.28 10.57 -1.83
N SER A 50 -6.10 9.54 -1.60
CA SER A 50 -5.61 8.22 -1.19
C SER A 50 -4.60 7.67 -2.19
N GLY A 51 -4.95 7.68 -3.49
CA GLY A 51 -4.05 7.23 -4.56
C GLY A 51 -2.77 8.06 -4.68
N LEU A 52 -2.84 9.38 -4.50
CA LEU A 52 -1.63 10.22 -4.47
C LEU A 52 -0.76 9.89 -3.26
N ALA A 53 -1.35 9.66 -2.09
CA ALA A 53 -0.60 9.33 -0.88
C ALA A 53 0.19 8.02 -1.00
N THR A 54 -0.32 7.02 -1.74
CA THR A 54 0.41 5.77 -1.98
C THR A 54 1.59 5.89 -2.95
N LEU A 55 1.68 6.98 -3.72
CA LEU A 55 2.77 7.25 -4.64
C LEU A 55 3.93 8.03 -4.00
N ILE A 56 3.76 8.58 -2.79
CA ILE A 56 4.79 9.38 -2.12
C ILE A 56 5.93 8.45 -1.63
N PRO A 57 7.18 8.68 -2.05
CA PRO A 57 8.31 7.84 -1.65
C PRO A 57 8.82 8.23 -0.25
N VAL A 58 8.07 7.87 0.79
CA VAL A 58 8.23 8.38 2.18
C VAL A 58 9.67 8.27 2.71
N PHE A 59 10.30 7.09 2.62
CA PHE A 59 11.67 6.89 3.13
C PHE A 59 12.71 7.68 2.32
N THR A 60 12.52 7.78 1.00
CA THR A 60 13.43 8.50 0.10
C THR A 60 13.35 10.01 0.31
N LEU A 61 12.14 10.52 0.56
CA LEU A 61 11.91 11.94 0.81
C LEU A 61 12.70 12.42 2.04
N VAL A 62 12.58 11.71 3.16
CA VAL A 62 13.30 12.04 4.40
C VAL A 62 14.81 11.96 4.18
N ALA A 63 15.29 10.91 3.50
CA ALA A 63 16.71 10.78 3.17
C ALA A 63 17.23 11.96 2.35
N TYR A 64 16.49 12.43 1.35
CA TYR A 64 16.90 13.59 0.55
C TYR A 64 16.97 14.90 1.32
N PHE A 65 16.09 15.11 2.31
CA PHE A 65 16.21 16.28 3.18
C PHE A 65 17.53 16.27 3.94
N PHE A 66 17.88 15.14 4.57
CA PHE A 66 19.14 15.03 5.32
C PHE A 66 20.38 15.08 4.42
N ILE A 67 20.36 14.39 3.27
CA ILE A 67 21.46 14.43 2.30
C ILE A 67 21.63 15.86 1.77
N GLY A 68 20.54 16.55 1.44
CA GLY A 68 20.60 17.94 0.97
C GLY A 68 21.22 18.88 1.99
N GLN A 69 20.87 18.71 3.27
CA GLN A 69 21.43 19.52 4.37
C GLN A 69 22.91 19.23 4.64
N THR A 70 23.36 17.99 4.46
CA THR A 70 24.71 17.55 4.86
C THR A 70 25.72 17.51 3.71
N GLN A 71 25.27 17.23 2.49
CA GLN A 71 26.11 16.93 1.32
C GLN A 71 25.71 17.73 0.07
N GLY A 72 24.64 18.53 0.13
CA GLY A 72 24.20 19.40 -0.94
C GLY A 72 23.38 18.74 -2.05
N SER A 73 22.92 19.55 -3.00
CA SER A 73 21.97 19.15 -4.05
C SER A 73 22.52 18.12 -5.05
N MET A 74 23.82 18.16 -5.32
CA MET A 74 24.46 17.20 -6.23
C MET A 74 24.43 15.78 -5.66
N ALA A 75 24.65 15.61 -4.35
CA ALA A 75 24.56 14.32 -3.67
C ALA A 75 23.13 13.78 -3.70
N VAL A 76 22.12 14.64 -3.49
CA VAL A 76 20.71 14.27 -3.62
C VAL A 76 20.41 13.76 -5.04
N SER A 77 20.89 14.46 -6.08
CA SER A 77 20.66 14.05 -7.48
C SER A 77 21.31 12.70 -7.79
N GLN A 78 22.54 12.47 -7.36
CA GLN A 78 23.23 11.19 -7.58
C GLN A 78 22.52 10.05 -6.85
N HIS A 79 22.15 10.24 -5.59
CA HIS A 79 21.37 9.27 -4.83
C HIS A 79 20.02 9.00 -5.49
N ALA A 80 19.37 10.02 -6.07
CA ALA A 80 18.10 9.86 -6.75
C ALA A 80 18.18 9.02 -8.03
N LYS A 81 19.24 9.20 -8.82
CA LYS A 81 19.49 8.35 -9.99
C LYS A 81 19.71 6.89 -9.57
N TRP A 82 20.46 6.66 -8.49
CA TRP A 82 20.69 5.31 -7.97
C TRP A 82 19.39 4.65 -7.48
N VAL A 83 18.57 5.37 -6.71
CA VAL A 83 17.27 4.89 -6.24
C VAL A 83 16.32 4.62 -7.41
N LEU A 84 16.30 5.49 -8.42
CA LEU A 84 15.47 5.30 -9.62
C LEU A 84 15.77 3.98 -10.31
N VAL A 85 17.05 3.70 -10.60
CA VAL A 85 17.45 2.45 -11.25
C VAL A 85 17.14 1.24 -10.37
N GLY A 86 17.49 1.31 -9.07
CA GLY A 86 17.17 0.25 -8.12
C GLY A 86 15.67 -0.05 -8.03
N THR A 87 14.83 0.99 -8.08
CA THR A 87 13.36 0.87 -8.09
C THR A 87 12.87 0.17 -9.35
N LEU A 88 13.35 0.57 -10.53
CA LEU A 88 12.98 -0.09 -11.78
C LEU A 88 13.38 -1.58 -11.80
N VAL A 89 14.57 -1.90 -11.28
CA VAL A 89 15.10 -3.27 -11.30
C VAL A 89 14.41 -4.18 -10.28
N SER A 90 14.06 -3.68 -9.08
CA SER A 90 13.56 -4.53 -7.99
C SER A 90 12.07 -4.33 -7.69
N TRP A 91 11.58 -3.08 -7.68
CA TRP A 91 10.21 -2.76 -7.30
C TRP A 91 9.21 -3.06 -8.42
N VAL A 92 9.53 -2.75 -9.68
CA VAL A 92 8.62 -3.03 -10.80
C VAL A 92 8.33 -4.54 -10.92
N PRO A 93 9.34 -5.44 -10.92
CA PRO A 93 9.07 -6.88 -10.92
C PRO A 93 8.28 -7.35 -9.70
N TYR A 94 8.59 -6.83 -8.50
CA TYR A 94 7.80 -7.09 -7.29
C TYR A 94 6.32 -6.78 -7.49
N MET A 95 6.01 -5.57 -7.98
CA MET A 95 4.63 -5.14 -8.21
C MET A 95 3.93 -6.00 -9.25
N LEU A 96 4.63 -6.40 -10.31
CA LEU A 96 4.09 -7.31 -11.33
C LEU A 96 3.77 -8.70 -10.75
N VAL A 97 4.64 -9.25 -9.90
CA VAL A 97 4.40 -10.53 -9.20
C VAL A 97 3.16 -10.43 -8.32
N VAL A 98 3.06 -9.39 -7.49
CA VAL A 98 1.90 -9.20 -6.61
C VAL A 98 0.63 -9.02 -7.44
N ALA A 99 0.63 -8.16 -8.46
CA ALA A 99 -0.54 -7.91 -9.30
C ALA A 99 -1.03 -9.17 -10.02
N TYR A 100 -0.10 -9.97 -10.56
CA TYR A 100 -0.43 -11.16 -11.34
C TYR A 100 -0.84 -12.36 -10.47
N LEU A 101 -0.21 -12.56 -9.32
CA LEU A 101 -0.40 -13.74 -8.49
C LEU A 101 -1.46 -13.56 -7.40
N SER A 102 -1.74 -12.33 -6.96
CA SER A 102 -2.78 -12.07 -5.95
C SER A 102 -4.13 -12.76 -6.25
N PRO A 103 -4.69 -12.71 -7.49
CA PRO A 103 -5.96 -13.38 -7.78
C PRO A 103 -5.85 -14.92 -7.89
N LYS A 104 -4.64 -15.48 -7.94
CA LYS A 104 -4.40 -16.91 -8.17
C LYS A 104 -4.08 -17.68 -6.90
N ILE A 105 -3.27 -17.10 -6.02
CA ILE A 105 -2.75 -17.77 -4.82
C ILE A 105 -3.07 -17.03 -3.52
N GLY A 106 -3.88 -15.97 -3.61
CA GLY A 106 -4.23 -15.09 -2.50
C GLY A 106 -3.18 -14.00 -2.23
N SER A 107 -3.63 -12.89 -1.64
CA SER A 107 -2.81 -11.70 -1.39
C SER A 107 -1.60 -11.97 -0.50
N HIS A 108 -1.77 -12.75 0.57
CA HIS A 108 -0.68 -13.03 1.52
C HIS A 108 0.50 -13.76 0.84
N ASN A 109 0.21 -14.83 0.10
CA ASN A 109 1.24 -15.61 -0.59
C ASN A 109 1.88 -14.83 -1.75
N ALA A 110 1.08 -14.05 -2.49
CA ALA A 110 1.58 -13.21 -3.56
C ALA A 110 2.52 -12.11 -3.06
N ILE A 111 2.20 -11.48 -1.91
CA ILE A 111 3.07 -10.48 -1.28
C ILE A 111 4.36 -11.12 -0.80
N LEU A 112 4.32 -12.27 -0.11
CA LEU A 112 5.52 -12.97 0.34
C LEU A 112 6.45 -13.34 -0.82
N LEU A 113 5.89 -13.90 -1.89
CA LEU A 113 6.66 -14.26 -3.08
C LEU A 113 7.20 -13.02 -3.79
N GLY A 114 6.40 -11.97 -3.89
CA GLY A 114 6.85 -10.68 -4.39
C GLY A 114 8.04 -10.16 -3.59
N LEU A 115 7.97 -10.17 -2.26
CA LEU A 115 9.06 -9.70 -1.40
C LEU A 115 10.34 -10.51 -1.60
N ALA A 116 10.22 -11.83 -1.79
CA ALA A 116 11.38 -12.65 -2.14
C ALA A 116 12.00 -12.22 -3.48
N VAL A 117 11.19 -11.97 -4.52
CA VAL A 117 11.65 -11.46 -5.82
C VAL A 117 12.32 -10.09 -5.67
N PHE A 118 11.72 -9.18 -4.91
CA PHE A 118 12.28 -7.86 -4.62
C PHE A 118 13.68 -7.97 -4.03
N LEU A 119 13.83 -8.75 -2.95
CA LEU A 119 15.09 -8.87 -2.21
C LEU A 119 16.18 -9.50 -3.06
N VAL A 120 15.87 -10.56 -3.82
CA VAL A 120 16.85 -11.20 -4.71
C VAL A 120 17.35 -10.20 -5.76
N LEU A 121 16.44 -9.50 -6.43
CA LEU A 121 16.82 -8.53 -7.47
C LEU A 121 17.55 -7.32 -6.90
N ALA A 122 17.16 -6.83 -5.72
CA ALA A 122 17.85 -5.74 -5.03
C ALA A 122 19.27 -6.12 -4.64
N LEU A 123 19.47 -7.33 -4.08
CA LEU A 123 20.80 -7.83 -3.71
C LEU A 123 21.69 -8.03 -4.94
N ILE A 124 21.16 -8.58 -6.04
CA ILE A 124 21.89 -8.72 -7.30
C ILE A 124 22.29 -7.33 -7.84
N TYR A 125 21.36 -6.37 -7.84
CA TYR A 125 21.65 -5.01 -8.28
C TYR A 125 22.77 -4.37 -7.45
N ILE A 126 22.68 -4.45 -6.12
CA ILE A 126 23.72 -3.92 -5.23
C ILE A 126 25.07 -4.60 -5.47
N ALA A 127 25.08 -5.93 -5.66
CA ALA A 127 26.29 -6.68 -5.94
C ALA A 127 26.96 -6.20 -7.24
N ILE A 128 26.18 -6.02 -8.32
CA ILE A 128 26.68 -5.53 -9.62
C ILE A 128 27.22 -4.11 -9.48
N ILE A 129 26.48 -3.20 -8.85
CA ILE A 129 26.93 -1.81 -8.69
C ILE A 129 28.18 -1.71 -7.81
N LYS A 130 28.33 -2.58 -6.81
CA LYS A 130 29.54 -2.60 -5.98
C LYS A 130 30.78 -3.10 -6.72
N THR A 131 30.60 -3.89 -7.78
CA THR A 131 31.71 -4.43 -8.59
C THR A 131 32.16 -3.50 -9.73
N ILE A 132 31.44 -2.40 -9.98
CA ILE A 132 31.74 -1.38 -11.00
C ILE A 132 32.30 -0.14 -10.30
#